data_AF-A0AAV9HLH6-F1
#
_entry.id   AF-A0AAV9HLH6-F1
#
_cell.length_a   1.000
_cell.length_b   1.000
_cell.length_c   1.000
_cell.angle_alpha   90.00
_cell.angle_beta   90.00
_cell.angle_gamma   90.00
#
_symmetry.space_group_name_H-M   'P 1'
#
loop_
_entity.id
_entity.type
_entity.pdbx_description
1 polymer ?
#
loop_
_entity_poly.entity_id
_entity_poly.type
_entity_poly.pdbx_seq_one_letter_code
_entity_poly.pdbx_strand_id
1 'polypeptide(L)'
;MDKNLTNLLKWSIEHTVPSDQPHGATLRDPDAPEPTAADAPPPALGAAAGGPGSSLNSEVLAAIMGGPSDADLMKAAMEVLHDPETSYENKVIAFDNFEQLIESLDNANNLANLSLWTPLLKLLNDPESEIRLYAAWCVGTAVQNNIKSQERLLAMGGIPMLVERAIKEGEGEKVRRKAIYALSSAVRNYQPSLDETLKELGKQGARDHGKGDKVDATDMEAIDEIMDFLRAKVAAAFPKA
;
A
#
# COMPACT_ATOMS: atom_id res chain seq x y z
N MET A 1 1.56 -11.53 -22.21
CA MET A 1 1.61 -12.06 -20.83
C MET A 1 2.53 -13.26 -20.75
N ASP A 2 3.58 -13.16 -19.93
CA ASP A 2 4.45 -14.28 -19.61
C ASP A 2 3.70 -15.35 -18.81
N LYS A 3 3.89 -16.62 -19.19
CA LYS A 3 3.22 -17.76 -18.53
C LYS A 3 3.56 -17.86 -17.04
N ASN A 4 4.76 -17.40 -16.64
CA ASN A 4 5.19 -17.41 -15.25
C ASN A 4 4.38 -16.43 -14.38
N LEU A 5 4.16 -15.21 -14.86
CA LEU A 5 3.36 -14.18 -14.18
C LEU A 5 1.92 -14.60 -13.96
N THR A 6 1.31 -15.17 -15.00
CA THR A 6 -0.07 -15.68 -14.90
C THR A 6 -0.17 -16.78 -13.86
N ASN A 7 0.86 -17.62 -13.72
CA ASN A 7 0.89 -18.67 -12.71
C ASN A 7 1.08 -18.12 -11.30
N LEU A 8 1.91 -17.08 -11.10
CA LEU A 8 2.09 -16.45 -9.79
C LEU A 8 0.87 -15.67 -9.33
N LEU A 9 0.19 -14.97 -10.25
CA LEU A 9 -1.07 -14.29 -9.92
C LEU A 9 -2.15 -15.32 -9.54
N LYS A 10 -2.27 -16.42 -10.30
CA LYS A 10 -3.19 -17.52 -9.95
C LYS A 10 -2.85 -18.16 -8.62
N TRP A 11 -1.58 -18.46 -8.39
CA TRP A 11 -1.11 -19.00 -7.12
C TRP A 11 -1.50 -18.07 -5.96
N SER A 12 -1.29 -16.77 -6.12
CA SER A 12 -1.71 -15.78 -5.12
C SER A 12 -3.21 -15.79 -4.91
N ILE A 13 -4.03 -15.81 -5.97
CA ILE A 13 -5.49 -15.89 -5.86
C ILE A 13 -5.94 -17.15 -5.11
N GLU A 14 -5.27 -18.28 -5.31
CA GLU A 14 -5.60 -19.56 -4.65
C GLU A 14 -5.21 -19.60 -3.16
N HIS A 15 -4.23 -18.80 -2.75
CA HIS A 15 -3.65 -18.83 -1.39
C HIS A 15 -3.95 -17.56 -0.57
N THR A 16 -4.53 -16.54 -1.19
CA THR A 16 -5.10 -15.38 -0.50
C THR A 16 -6.45 -15.78 0.10
N VAL A 17 -6.59 -15.70 1.42
CA VAL A 17 -7.87 -15.89 2.10
C VAL A 17 -8.79 -14.76 1.65
N PRO A 18 -10.02 -15.03 1.16
CA PRO A 18 -10.95 -13.96 0.85
C PRO A 18 -11.15 -13.09 2.09
N SER A 19 -10.77 -11.82 1.99
CA SER A 19 -11.25 -10.83 2.94
C SER A 19 -12.75 -10.75 2.71
N ASP A 20 -13.54 -11.21 3.68
CA ASP A 20 -15.02 -11.27 3.65
C ASP A 20 -15.67 -9.87 3.67
N GLN A 21 -14.97 -8.86 3.15
CA GLN A 21 -15.43 -7.48 3.04
C GLN A 21 -15.80 -7.16 1.59
N PRO A 22 -17.05 -6.71 1.33
CA PRO A 22 -17.48 -6.34 0.00
C PRO A 22 -16.58 -5.23 -0.57
N HIS A 23 -16.02 -5.48 -1.75
CA HIS A 23 -15.21 -4.53 -2.49
C HIS A 23 -16.03 -3.27 -2.78
N GLY A 24 -15.72 -2.18 -2.05
CA GLY A 24 -16.39 -0.88 -2.18
C GLY A 24 -16.98 -0.30 -0.88
N ALA A 25 -17.08 -1.06 0.20
CA ALA A 25 -17.48 -0.57 1.52
C ALA A 25 -16.77 -1.43 2.58
N THR A 26 -15.59 -1.08 3.08
CA THR A 26 -15.37 0.03 4.00
C THR A 26 -13.92 0.51 3.88
N LEU A 27 -13.73 1.83 3.80
CA LEU A 27 -12.49 2.41 4.28
C LEU A 27 -12.38 2.00 5.74
N ARG A 28 -11.34 1.25 6.14
CA ARG A 28 -11.05 0.99 7.56
C ARG A 28 -11.14 2.32 8.30
N ASP A 29 -12.14 2.45 9.17
CA ASP A 29 -12.41 3.63 9.97
C ASP A 29 -11.23 3.80 10.93
N PRO A 30 -10.49 4.92 10.90
CA PRO A 30 -9.30 5.10 11.74
C PRO A 30 -9.60 5.10 13.26
N ASP A 31 -10.88 5.14 13.67
CA ASP A 31 -11.33 5.14 15.07
C ASP A 31 -11.89 3.80 15.59
N ALA A 32 -11.74 2.67 14.87
CA ALA A 32 -12.21 1.37 15.34
C ALA A 32 -11.20 0.68 16.31
N PRO A 33 -11.62 0.18 17.49
CA PRO A 33 -10.74 -0.51 18.44
C PRO A 33 -10.28 -1.89 17.93
N GLU A 34 -9.03 -2.26 18.24
CA GLU A 34 -8.40 -3.52 17.78
C GLU A 34 -9.12 -4.79 18.30
N PRO A 35 -9.36 -5.80 17.45
CA PRO A 35 -9.89 -7.08 17.90
C PRO A 35 -8.79 -7.98 18.48
N THR A 36 -9.02 -8.48 19.69
CA THR A 36 -8.14 -9.39 20.42
C THR A 36 -8.15 -10.81 19.85
N ALA A 37 -6.99 -11.48 19.92
CA ALA A 37 -6.77 -12.86 19.48
C ALA A 37 -7.60 -13.89 20.29
N ALA A 38 -8.73 -14.33 19.74
CA ALA A 38 -9.43 -15.54 20.18
C ALA A 38 -10.40 -16.03 19.09
N ASP A 39 -9.89 -16.73 18.08
CA ASP A 39 -10.50 -17.95 17.51
C ASP A 39 -9.72 -18.39 16.27
N ALA A 40 -8.92 -19.45 16.42
CA ALA A 40 -8.31 -20.17 15.30
C ALA A 40 -8.92 -21.57 15.22
N PRO A 41 -9.53 -22.00 14.10
CA PRO A 41 -9.92 -23.39 13.89
C PRO A 41 -8.74 -24.25 13.41
N PRO A 42 -8.76 -25.58 13.66
CA PRO A 42 -7.61 -26.48 13.44
C PRO A 42 -7.44 -26.92 11.98
N PRO A 43 -6.25 -27.45 11.58
CA PRO A 43 -5.97 -27.81 10.18
C PRO A 43 -6.61 -29.16 9.81
N ALA A 44 -7.23 -29.21 8.63
CA ALA A 44 -7.75 -30.44 8.04
C ALA A 44 -6.76 -31.01 7.00
N LEU A 45 -6.26 -32.24 7.25
CA LEU A 45 -5.61 -33.07 6.24
C LEU A 45 -6.67 -33.84 5.43
N GLY A 46 -6.52 -33.88 4.10
CA GLY A 46 -7.28 -34.76 3.20
C GLY A 46 -6.56 -34.98 1.87
N ALA A 47 -6.40 -36.24 1.49
CA ALA A 47 -5.52 -36.76 0.42
C ALA A 47 -6.23 -37.00 -0.93
N ALA A 48 -5.47 -37.12 -2.04
CA ALA A 48 -5.47 -38.26 -2.99
C ALA A 48 -4.74 -37.96 -4.33
N ALA A 49 -4.22 -39.02 -4.97
CA ALA A 49 -3.22 -39.04 -6.05
C ALA A 49 -3.77 -39.39 -7.45
N GLY A 50 -2.98 -39.16 -8.53
CA GLY A 50 -3.07 -39.95 -9.78
C GLY A 50 -2.32 -39.44 -11.04
N GLY A 51 -1.42 -40.27 -11.62
CA GLY A 51 -1.17 -40.37 -13.09
C GLY A 51 0.18 -39.88 -13.68
N PRO A 52 0.98 -40.71 -14.41
CA PRO A 52 2.35 -40.38 -14.83
C PRO A 52 2.50 -40.00 -16.33
N GLY A 53 3.38 -39.03 -16.64
CA GLY A 53 3.88 -38.82 -18.01
C GLY A 53 4.40 -37.40 -18.31
N SER A 54 5.73 -37.24 -18.28
CA SER A 54 6.52 -36.21 -18.98
C SER A 54 6.11 -34.73 -18.84
N SER A 55 6.27 -34.18 -17.65
CA SER A 55 7.19 -33.07 -17.40
C SER A 55 7.39 -33.03 -15.89
N LEU A 56 8.57 -32.69 -15.38
CA LEU A 56 8.68 -32.35 -13.97
C LEU A 56 7.86 -31.07 -13.80
N ASN A 57 6.57 -31.21 -13.49
CA ASN A 57 5.63 -30.11 -13.40
C ASN A 57 6.22 -29.08 -12.43
N SER A 58 6.20 -27.80 -12.81
CA SER A 58 6.59 -26.68 -11.94
C SER A 58 5.95 -26.78 -10.55
N GLU A 59 4.79 -27.42 -10.48
CA GLU A 59 4.02 -27.74 -9.29
C GLU A 59 4.68 -28.80 -8.38
N VAL A 60 5.32 -29.83 -8.95
CA VAL A 60 6.10 -30.83 -8.18
C VAL A 60 7.39 -30.20 -7.67
N LEU A 61 8.03 -29.34 -8.46
CA LEU A 61 9.19 -28.58 -8.02
C LEU A 61 8.82 -27.58 -6.91
N ALA A 62 7.69 -26.87 -7.04
CA ALA A 62 7.16 -25.97 -6.02
C ALA A 62 6.69 -26.71 -4.76
N ALA A 63 6.16 -27.93 -4.89
CA ALA A 63 5.79 -28.78 -3.75
C ALA A 63 7.02 -29.31 -3.00
N ILE A 64 8.15 -29.51 -3.68
CA ILE A 64 9.43 -29.90 -3.06
C ILE A 64 10.17 -28.68 -2.48
N MET A 65 10.02 -27.49 -3.09
CA MET A 65 10.71 -26.26 -2.67
C MET A 65 9.89 -25.31 -1.78
N GLY A 66 8.61 -25.61 -1.55
CA GLY A 66 7.72 -24.81 -0.71
C GLY A 66 7.29 -23.49 -1.38
N GLY A 67 6.46 -23.54 -2.42
CA GLY A 67 5.81 -22.37 -3.04
C GLY A 67 6.77 -21.28 -3.57
N PRO A 68 6.24 -20.21 -4.18
CA PRO A 68 7.00 -18.99 -4.42
C PRO A 68 7.31 -18.28 -3.08
N SER A 69 8.44 -17.58 -3.01
CA SER A 69 8.74 -16.73 -1.85
C SER A 69 7.92 -15.43 -1.89
N ASP A 70 7.73 -14.78 -0.73
CA ASP A 70 7.12 -13.45 -0.65
C ASP A 70 7.82 -12.45 -1.59
N ALA A 71 9.14 -12.51 -1.69
CA ALA A 71 9.90 -11.68 -2.62
C ALA A 71 9.53 -11.93 -4.08
N ASP A 72 9.27 -13.19 -4.47
CA ASP A 72 8.83 -13.54 -5.82
C ASP A 72 7.42 -13.03 -6.10
N LEU A 73 6.52 -13.15 -5.12
CA LEU A 73 5.16 -12.63 -5.21
C LEU A 73 5.12 -11.10 -5.29
N MET A 74 5.94 -10.41 -4.50
CA MET A 74 6.05 -8.95 -4.52
C MET A 74 6.54 -8.44 -5.89
N LYS A 75 7.55 -9.09 -6.48
CA LYS A 75 8.03 -8.75 -7.83
C LYS A 75 6.95 -9.01 -8.87
N ALA A 76 6.29 -10.17 -8.81
CA ALA A 76 5.24 -10.55 -9.75
C ALA A 76 4.05 -9.59 -9.71
N ALA A 77 3.62 -9.17 -8.52
CA ALA A 77 2.57 -8.17 -8.37
C ALA A 77 2.96 -6.85 -9.05
N MET A 78 4.19 -6.37 -8.82
CA MET A 78 4.66 -5.14 -9.45
C MET A 78 4.76 -5.24 -10.97
N GLU A 79 5.18 -6.39 -11.51
CA GLU A 79 5.15 -6.65 -12.96
C GLU A 79 3.72 -6.61 -13.52
N VAL A 80 2.76 -7.24 -12.84
CA VAL A 80 1.34 -7.23 -13.23
C VAL A 80 0.76 -5.80 -13.24
N LEU A 81 1.12 -4.98 -12.25
CA LEU A 81 0.66 -3.59 -12.13
C LEU A 81 1.14 -2.70 -13.29
N HIS A 82 2.37 -2.92 -13.77
CA HIS A 82 2.97 -2.16 -14.87
C HIS A 82 2.70 -2.75 -16.26
N ASP A 83 2.12 -3.96 -16.37
CA ASP A 83 1.71 -4.54 -17.65
C ASP A 83 0.45 -3.82 -18.19
N PRO A 84 0.52 -3.17 -19.37
CA PRO A 84 -0.62 -2.49 -19.97
C PRO A 84 -1.73 -3.46 -20.43
N GLU A 85 -1.41 -4.74 -20.65
CA GLU A 85 -2.36 -5.76 -21.11
C GLU A 85 -3.12 -6.41 -19.95
N THR A 86 -2.71 -6.18 -18.70
CA THR A 86 -3.43 -6.67 -17.53
C THR A 86 -4.74 -5.94 -17.36
N SER A 87 -5.83 -6.71 -17.24
CA SER A 87 -7.15 -6.16 -16.93
C SER A 87 -7.15 -5.38 -15.63
N TYR A 88 -8.05 -4.39 -15.55
CA TYR A 88 -8.24 -3.59 -14.37
C TYR A 88 -8.48 -4.42 -13.09
N GLU A 89 -9.39 -5.40 -13.15
CA GLU A 89 -9.70 -6.32 -12.05
C GLU A 89 -8.45 -7.05 -11.51
N ASN A 90 -7.60 -7.52 -12.42
CA ASN A 90 -6.39 -8.26 -12.05
C ASN A 90 -5.33 -7.33 -11.42
N LYS A 91 -5.30 -6.05 -11.79
CA LYS A 91 -4.43 -5.06 -11.14
C LYS A 91 -4.89 -4.79 -9.70
N VAL A 92 -6.19 -4.73 -9.45
CA VAL A 92 -6.74 -4.57 -8.09
C VAL A 92 -6.34 -5.76 -7.23
N ILE A 93 -6.53 -6.99 -7.72
CA ILE A 93 -6.11 -8.20 -7.00
C ILE A 93 -4.60 -8.19 -6.75
N ALA A 94 -3.79 -7.77 -7.73
CA ALA A 94 -2.34 -7.65 -7.55
C ALA A 94 -1.97 -6.62 -6.48
N PHE A 95 -2.68 -5.50 -6.39
CA PHE A 95 -2.50 -4.52 -5.31
C PHE A 95 -2.86 -5.09 -3.95
N ASP A 96 -4.02 -5.75 -3.82
CA ASP A 96 -4.45 -6.33 -2.55
C ASP A 96 -3.46 -7.39 -2.04
N ASN A 97 -2.99 -8.27 -2.93
CA ASN A 97 -1.97 -9.27 -2.59
C ASN A 97 -0.63 -8.61 -2.21
N PHE A 98 -0.22 -7.59 -2.95
CA PHE A 98 1.01 -6.85 -2.65
C PHE A 98 0.93 -6.13 -1.31
N GLU A 99 -0.22 -5.51 -1.01
CA GLU A 99 -0.47 -4.79 0.24
C GLU A 99 -0.41 -5.71 1.45
N GLN A 100 -1.04 -6.88 1.39
CA GLN A 100 -0.97 -7.90 2.44
C GLN A 100 0.46 -8.36 2.70
N LEU A 101 1.26 -8.59 1.65
CA LEU A 101 2.66 -9.01 1.80
C LEU A 101 3.49 -7.95 2.53
N ILE A 102 3.27 -6.66 2.25
CA ILE A 102 4.03 -5.55 2.86
C ILE A 102 3.45 -5.06 4.19
N GLU A 103 2.39 -5.67 4.72
CA GLU A 103 2.02 -5.52 6.14
C GLU A 103 3.13 -6.08 7.06
N SER A 104 3.89 -7.06 6.57
CA SER A 104 5.12 -7.52 7.22
C SER A 104 6.23 -6.49 7.08
N LEU A 105 6.80 -6.05 8.22
CA LEU A 105 7.92 -5.11 8.24
C LEU A 105 9.15 -5.63 7.48
N ASP A 106 9.38 -6.95 7.49
CA ASP A 106 10.51 -7.54 6.76
C ASP A 106 10.32 -7.40 5.25
N ASN A 107 9.11 -7.67 4.74
CA ASN A 107 8.77 -7.51 3.33
C ASN A 107 8.78 -6.03 2.92
N ALA A 108 8.18 -5.14 3.73
CA ALA A 108 8.21 -3.70 3.50
C ALA A 108 9.66 -3.17 3.40
N ASN A 109 10.55 -3.61 4.30
CA ASN A 109 11.96 -3.24 4.25
C ASN A 109 12.67 -3.83 3.02
N ASN A 110 12.25 -5.02 2.57
CA ASN A 110 12.81 -5.69 1.41
C ASN A 110 12.46 -5.01 0.08
N LEU A 111 11.46 -4.11 0.03
CA LEU A 111 11.15 -3.29 -1.14
C LEU A 111 12.38 -2.56 -1.68
N ALA A 112 13.28 -2.11 -0.81
CA ALA A 112 14.51 -1.44 -1.22
C ALA A 112 15.47 -2.39 -1.94
N ASN A 113 15.67 -3.60 -1.41
CA ASN A 113 16.55 -4.61 -2.00
C ASN A 113 15.99 -5.14 -3.32
N LEU A 114 14.66 -5.28 -3.40
CA LEU A 114 13.95 -5.72 -4.60
C LEU A 114 13.76 -4.60 -5.64
N SER A 115 14.22 -3.38 -5.35
CA SER A 115 14.03 -2.20 -6.21
C SER A 115 12.57 -1.87 -6.54
N LEU A 116 11.64 -2.19 -5.63
CA LEU A 116 10.20 -2.05 -5.82
C LEU A 116 9.63 -0.67 -5.41
N TRP A 117 10.42 0.15 -4.71
CA TRP A 117 10.00 1.53 -4.39
C TRP A 117 9.77 2.39 -5.63
N THR A 118 10.68 2.35 -6.60
CA THR A 118 10.56 3.15 -7.83
C THR A 118 9.28 2.83 -8.61
N PRO A 119 9.00 1.55 -8.96
CA PRO A 119 7.78 1.22 -9.66
C PRO A 119 6.52 1.45 -8.81
N LEU A 120 6.57 1.31 -7.47
CA LEU A 120 5.45 1.66 -6.60
C LEU A 120 5.14 3.16 -6.63
N LEU A 121 6.14 4.02 -6.44
CA LEU A 121 5.95 5.48 -6.44
C LEU A 121 5.50 5.99 -7.82
N LYS A 122 5.94 5.36 -8.91
CA LYS A 122 5.47 5.71 -10.27
C LYS A 122 3.94 5.59 -10.40
N LEU A 123 3.32 4.62 -9.73
CA LEU A 123 1.86 4.39 -9.77
C LEU A 123 1.06 5.49 -9.06
N LEU A 124 1.68 6.34 -8.22
CA LEU A 124 1.02 7.54 -7.66
C LEU A 124 0.67 8.59 -8.72
N ASN A 125 1.23 8.48 -9.93
CA ASN A 125 0.97 9.36 -11.07
C ASN A 125 0.28 8.64 -12.24
N ASP A 126 -0.27 7.46 -11.99
CA ASP A 126 -1.01 6.71 -13.00
C ASP A 126 -2.24 7.51 -13.49
N PRO A 127 -2.64 7.44 -14.77
CA PRO A 127 -3.85 8.09 -15.28
C PRO A 127 -5.12 7.65 -14.54
N GLU A 128 -5.22 6.38 -14.14
CA GLU A 128 -6.39 5.85 -13.45
C GLU A 128 -6.36 6.19 -11.96
N SER A 129 -7.41 6.86 -11.47
CA SER A 129 -7.50 7.30 -10.07
C SER A 129 -7.42 6.14 -9.08
N GLU A 130 -7.96 5.00 -9.45
CA GLU A 130 -7.99 3.84 -8.57
C GLU A 130 -6.60 3.21 -8.42
N ILE A 131 -5.78 3.23 -9.47
CA ILE A 131 -4.37 2.82 -9.38
C ILE A 131 -3.60 3.75 -8.43
N ARG A 132 -3.83 5.07 -8.53
CA ARG A 132 -3.23 6.05 -7.60
C ARG A 132 -3.67 5.82 -6.15
N LEU A 133 -4.95 5.47 -5.93
CA LEU A 133 -5.50 5.14 -4.62
C LEU A 133 -4.75 3.97 -3.99
N TYR A 134 -4.65 2.85 -4.70
CA TYR A 134 -4.01 1.64 -4.18
C TYR A 134 -2.50 1.84 -4.00
N ALA A 135 -1.84 2.56 -4.91
CA ALA A 135 -0.44 2.92 -4.74
C ALA A 135 -0.20 3.74 -3.46
N ALA A 136 -1.05 4.74 -3.19
CA ALA A 136 -0.97 5.53 -1.95
C ALA A 136 -1.24 4.66 -0.72
N TRP A 137 -2.17 3.71 -0.80
CA TRP A 137 -2.42 2.75 0.27
C TRP A 137 -1.17 1.90 0.55
N CYS A 138 -0.63 1.19 -0.44
CA CYS A 138 0.56 0.36 -0.27
C CYS A 138 1.76 1.15 0.27
N VAL A 139 1.96 2.40 -0.17
CA VAL A 139 3.00 3.28 0.40
C VAL A 139 2.73 3.53 1.89
N GLY A 140 1.50 3.85 2.26
CA GLY A 140 1.11 4.07 3.66
C GLY A 140 1.29 2.83 4.54
N THR A 141 0.99 1.63 4.03
CA THR A 141 1.20 0.36 4.72
C THR A 141 2.69 0.09 4.93
N ALA A 142 3.52 0.22 3.88
CA ALA A 142 4.95 -0.06 3.97
C ALA A 142 5.70 0.82 4.99
N VAL A 143 5.27 2.07 5.18
CA VAL A 143 5.93 3.04 6.07
C VAL A 143 5.32 3.12 7.47
N GLN A 144 4.15 2.52 7.70
CA GLN A 144 3.47 2.60 9.00
C GLN A 144 4.33 1.99 10.10
N ASN A 145 4.67 2.79 11.11
CA ASN A 145 5.52 2.38 12.23
C ASN A 145 6.86 1.75 11.79
N ASN A 146 7.39 2.17 10.65
CA ASN A 146 8.59 1.58 10.04
C ASN A 146 9.60 2.63 9.59
N ILE A 147 10.53 2.99 10.49
CA ILE A 147 11.54 4.03 10.26
C ILE A 147 12.37 3.78 8.99
N LYS A 148 12.75 2.52 8.70
CA LYS A 148 13.55 2.21 7.50
C LYS A 148 12.80 2.51 6.21
N SER A 149 11.52 2.14 6.15
CA SER A 149 10.66 2.48 5.01
C SER A 149 10.34 3.97 4.94
N GLN A 150 10.13 4.64 6.08
CA GLN A 150 9.95 6.10 6.14
C GLN A 150 11.17 6.85 5.59
N GLU A 151 12.37 6.48 6.03
CA GLU A 151 13.65 6.99 5.50
C GLU A 151 13.74 6.79 3.98
N ARG A 152 13.36 5.58 3.50
CA ARG A 152 13.43 5.27 2.07
C ARG A 152 12.43 6.07 1.26
N LEU A 153 11.19 6.22 1.73
CA LEU A 153 10.16 7.04 1.10
C LEU A 153 10.64 8.50 0.96
N LEU A 154 11.18 9.07 2.04
CA LEU A 154 11.71 10.43 2.06
C LEU A 154 12.86 10.60 1.07
N ALA A 155 13.85 9.70 1.12
CA ALA A 155 15.02 9.75 0.25
C ALA A 155 14.66 9.63 -1.25
N MET A 156 13.54 9.00 -1.57
CA MET A 156 13.04 8.86 -2.94
C MET A 156 12.08 9.97 -3.39
N GLY A 157 11.85 10.99 -2.56
CA GLY A 157 10.97 12.10 -2.90
C GLY A 157 9.48 11.73 -2.90
N GLY A 158 9.09 10.66 -2.20
CA GLY A 158 7.70 10.24 -2.14
C GLY A 158 6.80 11.18 -1.31
N ILE A 159 7.37 11.93 -0.35
CA ILE A 159 6.62 12.90 0.46
C ILE A 159 5.97 13.99 -0.43
N PRO A 160 6.71 14.72 -1.30
CA PRO A 160 6.11 15.65 -2.25
C PRO A 160 4.99 15.05 -3.11
N MET A 161 5.16 13.80 -3.55
CA MET A 161 4.16 13.11 -4.40
C MET A 161 2.85 12.86 -3.63
N LEU A 162 2.95 12.41 -2.38
CA LEU A 162 1.80 12.21 -1.51
C LEU A 162 1.11 13.54 -1.15
N VAL A 163 1.89 14.60 -0.88
CA VAL A 163 1.34 15.94 -0.64
C VAL A 163 0.58 16.43 -1.86
N GLU A 164 1.14 16.28 -3.07
CA GLU A 164 0.44 16.63 -4.31
C GLU A 164 -0.89 15.87 -4.40
N ARG A 165 -0.89 14.54 -4.20
CA ARG A 165 -2.11 13.73 -4.24
C ARG A 165 -3.14 14.11 -3.18
N ALA A 166 -2.71 14.57 -2.01
CA ALA A 166 -3.63 14.96 -0.93
C ALA A 166 -4.40 16.26 -1.24
N ILE A 167 -3.82 17.18 -2.01
CA ILE A 167 -4.37 18.55 -2.16
C ILE A 167 -4.72 18.95 -3.61
N LYS A 168 -4.22 18.23 -4.61
CA LYS A 168 -4.38 18.59 -6.04
C LYS A 168 -5.84 18.71 -6.45
N GLU A 169 -6.22 19.86 -7.00
CA GLU A 169 -7.55 20.09 -7.57
C GLU A 169 -7.90 19.05 -8.64
N GLY A 170 -9.15 18.59 -8.63
CA GLY A 170 -9.63 17.52 -9.53
C GLY A 170 -9.22 16.10 -9.13
N GLU A 171 -8.36 15.91 -8.12
CA GLU A 171 -8.05 14.58 -7.59
C GLU A 171 -9.24 14.00 -6.81
N GLY A 172 -9.52 12.71 -6.98
CA GLY A 172 -10.68 12.04 -6.41
C GLY A 172 -10.63 11.91 -4.89
N GLU A 173 -11.80 11.95 -4.24
CA GLU A 173 -11.93 11.92 -2.77
C GLU A 173 -11.14 10.77 -2.13
N LYS A 174 -11.31 9.55 -2.66
CA LYS A 174 -10.68 8.34 -2.12
C LYS A 174 -9.15 8.37 -2.26
N VAL A 175 -8.62 8.90 -3.36
CA VAL A 175 -7.16 9.07 -3.58
C VAL A 175 -6.59 10.02 -2.54
N ARG A 176 -7.24 11.18 -2.36
CA ARG A 176 -6.81 12.17 -1.35
C ARG A 176 -6.79 11.57 0.04
N ARG A 177 -7.85 10.82 0.43
CA ARG A 177 -7.92 10.14 1.73
C ARG A 177 -6.78 9.14 1.93
N LYS A 178 -6.45 8.32 0.92
CA LYS A 178 -5.33 7.38 1.02
C LYS A 178 -3.97 8.05 1.02
N ALA A 179 -3.80 9.16 0.30
CA ALA A 179 -2.60 9.99 0.38
C ALA A 179 -2.41 10.59 1.78
N ILE A 180 -3.48 11.09 2.41
CA ILE A 180 -3.44 11.60 3.80
C ILE A 180 -3.10 10.47 4.79
N TYR A 181 -3.67 9.28 4.60
CA TYR A 181 -3.28 8.09 5.39
C TYR A 181 -1.79 7.79 5.27
N ALA A 182 -1.24 7.77 4.05
CA ALA A 182 0.18 7.53 3.83
C ALA A 182 1.07 8.62 4.44
N LEU A 183 0.66 9.89 4.36
CA LEU A 183 1.35 10.99 5.04
C LEU A 183 1.34 10.81 6.55
N SER A 184 0.20 10.49 7.16
CA SER A 184 0.10 10.20 8.61
C SER A 184 1.06 9.08 9.02
N SER A 185 1.06 7.96 8.27
CA SER A 185 2.01 6.86 8.50
C SER A 185 3.47 7.29 8.33
N ALA A 186 3.77 8.16 7.37
CA ALA A 186 5.13 8.56 7.04
C ALA A 186 5.76 9.55 8.05
N VAL A 187 4.94 10.36 8.73
CA VAL A 187 5.42 11.44 9.62
C VAL A 187 5.43 11.03 11.10
N ARG A 188 4.57 10.09 11.53
CA ARG A 188 4.50 9.69 12.95
C ARG A 188 5.82 9.09 13.41
N ASN A 189 6.33 9.63 14.53
CA ASN A 189 7.61 9.29 15.15
C ASN A 189 8.83 9.47 14.22
N TYR A 190 8.70 10.26 13.14
CA TYR A 190 9.78 10.49 12.17
C TYR A 190 9.80 11.94 11.68
N GLN A 191 10.56 12.77 12.40
CA GLN A 191 10.69 14.22 12.16
C GLN A 191 11.09 14.60 10.73
N PRO A 192 12.03 13.93 10.05
CA PRO A 192 12.44 14.34 8.70
C PRO A 192 11.29 14.32 7.68
N SER A 193 10.39 13.33 7.74
CA SER A 193 9.20 13.32 6.88
C SER A 193 8.18 14.37 7.28
N LEU A 194 8.03 14.66 8.57
CA LEU A 194 7.15 15.74 9.05
C LEU A 194 7.62 17.10 8.52
N ASP A 195 8.91 17.39 8.68
CA ASP A 195 9.51 18.64 8.21
C ASP A 195 9.32 18.82 6.69
N GLU A 196 9.56 17.77 5.90
CA GLU A 196 9.35 17.81 4.46
C GLU A 196 7.86 17.97 4.11
N THR A 197 6.96 17.30 4.82
CA THR A 197 5.50 17.42 4.62
C THR A 197 5.04 18.86 4.87
N LEU A 198 5.44 19.47 5.99
CA LEU A 198 5.10 20.86 6.33
C LEU A 198 5.66 21.85 5.31
N LYS A 199 6.89 21.64 4.86
CA LYS A 199 7.52 22.43 3.80
C LYS A 199 6.73 22.35 2.49
N GLU A 200 6.33 21.16 2.05
CA GLU A 200 5.55 20.99 0.82
C GLU A 200 4.13 21.56 0.94
N LEU A 201 3.47 21.40 2.09
CA LEU A 201 2.17 22.02 2.36
C LEU A 201 2.23 23.55 2.34
N GLY A 202 3.30 24.14 2.88
CA GLY A 202 3.54 25.58 2.85
C GLY A 202 3.71 26.13 1.44
N LYS A 203 4.46 25.43 0.57
CA LYS A 203 4.63 25.81 -0.85
C LYS A 203 3.30 25.85 -1.62
N GLN A 204 2.36 24.99 -1.24
CA GLN A 204 1.07 24.84 -1.90
C GLN A 204 -0.02 25.74 -1.29
N GLY A 205 0.36 26.63 -0.36
CA GLY A 205 -0.58 27.48 0.36
C GLY A 205 -1.61 26.69 1.17
N ALA A 206 -1.33 25.42 1.45
CA ALA A 206 -2.27 24.54 2.12
C ALA A 206 -2.28 24.83 3.62
N ARG A 207 -1.13 25.02 4.26
CA ARG A 207 -1.05 25.43 5.67
C ARG A 207 0.27 26.16 5.89
N ASP A 208 0.22 27.35 6.48
CA ASP A 208 1.43 28.08 6.86
C ASP A 208 1.82 27.70 8.29
N HIS A 209 2.59 26.63 8.44
CA HIS A 209 3.37 26.37 9.65
C HIS A 209 4.79 26.94 9.56
N GLY A 210 5.13 27.53 8.41
CA GLY A 210 6.48 27.88 8.04
C GLY A 210 6.92 29.21 8.60
N LYS A 211 6.93 29.38 9.93
CA LYS A 211 7.79 30.38 10.62
C LYS A 211 7.82 30.41 12.15
N GLY A 212 7.03 29.62 12.90
CA GLY A 212 6.91 29.83 14.35
C GLY A 212 6.85 28.57 15.21
N ASP A 213 5.96 27.64 14.86
CA ASP A 213 5.68 26.47 15.70
C ASP A 213 6.42 25.25 15.16
N LYS A 214 7.45 24.82 15.90
CA LYS A 214 8.09 23.52 15.65
C LYS A 214 7.12 22.43 16.08
N VAL A 215 6.55 21.72 15.12
CA VAL A 215 5.75 20.53 15.40
C VAL A 215 6.69 19.35 15.61
N ASP A 216 6.52 18.63 16.72
CA ASP A 216 7.29 17.43 17.04
C ASP A 216 6.59 16.19 16.48
N ALA A 217 7.32 15.32 15.78
CA ALA A 217 6.76 14.10 15.18
C ALA A 217 6.30 13.05 16.21
N THR A 218 6.59 13.23 17.50
CA THR A 218 6.08 12.41 18.60
C THR A 218 4.80 12.97 19.22
N ASP A 219 4.44 14.22 18.88
CA ASP A 219 3.18 14.85 19.29
C ASP A 219 2.05 14.39 18.35
N MET A 220 1.34 13.33 18.78
CA MET A 220 0.25 12.75 17.99
C MET A 220 -0.92 13.72 17.81
N GLU A 221 -1.20 14.59 18.79
CA GLU A 221 -2.28 15.58 18.71
C GLU A 221 -1.96 16.60 17.61
N ALA A 222 -0.74 17.12 17.59
CA ALA A 222 -0.32 18.05 16.55
C ALA A 222 -0.30 17.42 15.15
N ILE A 223 0.08 16.14 15.03
CA ILE A 223 -0.01 15.40 13.77
C ILE A 223 -1.47 15.23 13.34
N ASP A 224 -2.35 14.86 14.26
CA ASP A 224 -3.77 14.67 13.96
C ASP A 224 -4.43 15.97 13.51
N GLU A 225 -4.09 17.11 14.12
CA GLU A 225 -4.51 18.43 13.62
C GLU A 225 -4.07 18.68 12.16
N ILE A 226 -2.85 18.26 11.78
CA ILE A 226 -2.34 18.35 10.40
C ILE A 226 -3.19 17.52 9.46
N MET A 227 -3.46 16.27 9.83
CA MET A 227 -4.23 15.35 8.99
C MET A 227 -5.70 15.76 8.90
N ASP A 228 -6.30 16.25 9.99
CA ASP A 228 -7.68 16.73 10.04
C ASP A 228 -7.90 17.97 9.19
N PHE A 229 -6.93 18.88 9.18
CA PHE A 229 -6.95 20.00 8.26
C PHE A 229 -7.04 19.54 6.80
N LEU A 230 -6.25 18.54 6.41
CA LEU A 230 -6.31 17.97 5.05
C LEU A 230 -7.63 17.26 4.79
N ARG A 231 -8.14 16.48 5.76
CA ARG A 231 -9.45 15.81 5.67
C ARG A 231 -10.60 16.82 5.54
N ALA A 232 -10.54 17.95 6.23
CA ALA A 232 -11.51 19.04 6.09
C ALA A 232 -11.51 19.64 4.69
N LYS A 233 -10.32 19.83 4.07
CA LYS A 233 -10.23 20.26 2.66
C LYS A 233 -10.83 19.23 1.70
N VAL A 234 -10.68 17.93 1.99
CA VAL A 234 -11.35 16.87 1.23
C VAL A 234 -12.88 16.98 1.40
N ALA A 235 -13.38 17.08 2.63
CA ALA A 235 -14.82 17.20 2.89
C ALA A 235 -15.45 18.44 2.24
N ALA A 236 -14.74 19.57 2.22
CA ALA A 236 -15.19 20.79 1.56
C ALA A 236 -15.25 20.64 0.02
N ALA A 237 -14.35 19.86 -0.58
CA ALA A 237 -14.36 19.58 -2.01
C ALA A 237 -15.42 18.54 -2.43
N PHE A 238 -15.86 17.69 -1.49
CA PHE A 238 -16.82 16.60 -1.71
C PHE A 238 -17.92 16.64 -0.64
N PRO A 239 -18.82 17.66 -0.64
CA PRO A 239 -19.89 17.76 0.33
C PRO A 239 -20.84 16.56 0.20
N LYS A 240 -21.23 15.96 1.34
CA LYS A 240 -22.28 14.94 1.36
C LYS A 240 -23.60 15.61 0.93
N ALA A 241 -24.28 14.97 -0.02
CA ALA A 241 -25.59 15.40 -0.53
C ALA A 241 -26.68 15.36 0.55
#